data_AF-A0A1B9YHS3-F1
#
_entry.id   AF-A0A1B9YHS3-F1
#
_cell.length_a   1.000
_cell.length_b   1.000
_cell.length_c   1.000
_cell.angle_alpha   90.00
_cell.angle_beta   90.00
_cell.angle_gamma   90.00
#
_symmetry.space_group_name_H-M   'P 1'
#
loop_
_entity.id
_entity.type
_entity.pdbx_description
1 polymer ?
#
loop_
_entity_poly.entity_id
_entity_poly.type
_entity_poly.pdbx_seq_one_letter_code
_entity_poly.pdbx_strand_id
1 'polypeptide(L)'
;MRVLFITTEMDDFVRVGGLAAVSAALPRALRRRSDVRVMLPGYRDVVEQLSHVDIVGQCDALAEMPACSVGRAATKDGLPVYVLLCPQLYDRPGNPYGDESGRDWPDNDIRFGRFASAAAELALGKVDKNWAADLVHANDWQAALTPAYLAWKDAKVPSILTIHNLAYQGLFPADSLRRIGAPESSFHIDGLEFYDHVSFLKGGLVYASHLTTVSATYAKEITTRELGCGLEGLLKRRSDADQLTGILNGIDESWDPRACAQLAQTFGAGDWEGKQANANYVRKQFGLALSRGPIFALVARLVHQKGVDLVLSAADKIIDAGGQIVVTGSGEPHIEKALVEAHLRRPDAIGVVIGFNDGQARRMFAGSDFTLMPSRFEPCGLSQMYAQRFGSLPIGHQTGGLAETIKDGETGFLFSKPSPESFLGGVRRAFEAFRAKDRLDTMRRNAMARSFSWDLSAACYNALYKKTVAPSIVTLRPATPPLPA
;
A
#
# COMPACT_ATOMS: atom_id res chain seq x y z
N MET A 1 5.71 11.77 -22.29
CA MET A 1 5.83 12.30 -20.92
C MET A 1 6.77 11.40 -20.15
N ARG A 2 7.80 11.98 -19.55
CA ARG A 2 8.82 11.34 -18.73
C ARG A 2 8.41 11.48 -17.26
N VAL A 3 8.27 10.35 -16.57
CA VAL A 3 7.82 10.32 -15.17
C VAL A 3 8.91 9.72 -14.31
N LEU A 4 9.36 10.46 -13.30
CA LEU A 4 10.21 9.92 -12.24
C LEU A 4 9.33 9.33 -11.15
N PHE A 5 9.26 8.01 -11.05
CA PHE A 5 8.53 7.30 -10.00
C PHE A 5 9.48 7.02 -8.84
N ILE A 6 9.28 7.66 -7.69
CA ILE A 6 10.21 7.62 -6.55
C ILE A 6 9.59 6.77 -5.45
N THR A 7 10.31 5.74 -5.03
CA THR A 7 9.85 4.79 -4.02
C THR A 7 11.02 4.20 -3.25
N THR A 8 10.79 3.71 -2.05
CA THR A 8 11.80 3.06 -1.21
C THR A 8 11.72 1.54 -1.24
N GLU A 9 10.72 0.96 -1.88
CA GLU A 9 10.54 -0.49 -1.96
C GLU A 9 9.98 -0.91 -3.30
N MET A 10 10.37 -2.08 -3.78
CA MET A 10 9.90 -2.65 -5.04
C MET A 10 10.13 -4.16 -5.01
N ASP A 11 9.08 -4.96 -5.32
CA ASP A 11 9.12 -6.43 -5.19
C ASP A 11 10.28 -7.12 -5.91
N ASP A 12 10.79 -6.52 -6.97
CA ASP A 12 11.97 -6.99 -7.70
C ASP A 12 13.25 -7.03 -6.86
N PHE A 13 13.34 -6.23 -5.79
CA PHE A 13 14.56 -6.01 -5.04
C PHE A 13 14.36 -6.09 -3.53
N VAL A 14 13.39 -5.36 -2.99
CA VAL A 14 13.18 -5.25 -1.53
C VAL A 14 11.71 -5.03 -1.21
N ARG A 15 11.20 -5.79 -0.23
CA ARG A 15 9.81 -5.73 0.22
C ARG A 15 9.74 -5.63 1.74
N VAL A 16 9.03 -4.62 2.22
CA VAL A 16 8.60 -4.46 3.62
C VAL A 16 7.08 -4.46 3.71
N GLY A 17 6.40 -3.74 2.81
CA GLY A 17 4.95 -3.56 2.82
C GLY A 17 4.29 -3.65 1.45
N GLY A 18 3.03 -3.21 1.40
CA GLY A 18 2.25 -3.18 0.16
C GLY A 18 2.80 -2.22 -0.91
N LEU A 19 3.57 -1.21 -0.51
CA LEU A 19 4.23 -0.27 -1.42
C LEU A 19 5.13 -0.98 -2.43
N ALA A 20 5.83 -2.04 -2.02
CA ALA A 20 6.71 -2.81 -2.89
C ALA A 20 5.97 -3.40 -4.10
N ALA A 21 4.75 -3.91 -3.89
CA ALA A 21 3.91 -4.45 -4.95
C ALA A 21 3.38 -3.37 -5.89
N VAL A 22 2.98 -2.22 -5.34
CA VAL A 22 2.54 -1.07 -6.17
C VAL A 22 3.69 -0.56 -7.02
N SER A 23 4.88 -0.41 -6.43
CA SER A 23 6.08 0.10 -7.08
C SER A 23 6.64 -0.84 -8.14
N ALA A 24 6.38 -2.15 -8.02
CA ALA A 24 6.69 -3.10 -9.08
C ALA A 24 5.68 -3.03 -10.22
N ALA A 25 4.38 -2.97 -9.92
CA ALA A 25 3.36 -3.17 -10.94
C ALA A 25 2.88 -1.89 -11.64
N LEU A 26 2.67 -0.80 -10.89
CA LEU A 26 2.12 0.44 -11.45
C LEU A 26 3.06 1.08 -12.49
N PRO A 27 4.39 1.21 -12.26
CA PRO A 27 5.31 1.71 -13.28
C PRO A 27 5.23 0.88 -14.57
N ARG A 28 5.20 -0.45 -14.48
CA ARG A 28 5.10 -1.35 -15.64
C ARG A 28 3.82 -1.15 -16.43
N ALA A 29 2.68 -1.04 -15.75
CA ALA A 29 1.41 -0.74 -16.40
C ALA A 29 1.40 0.65 -17.07
N LEU A 30 2.04 1.64 -16.44
CA LEU A 30 2.18 3.01 -16.97
C LEU A 30 3.15 3.12 -18.16
N ARG A 31 4.15 2.23 -18.28
CA ARG A 31 5.12 2.24 -19.41
C ARG A 31 4.46 2.14 -20.78
N ARG A 32 3.25 1.56 -20.85
CA ARG A 32 2.45 1.51 -22.09
C ARG A 32 1.99 2.90 -22.55
N ARG A 33 2.10 3.93 -21.70
CA ARG A 33 1.56 5.28 -21.91
C ARG A 33 2.56 6.41 -21.66
N SER A 34 3.64 6.16 -20.89
CA SER A 34 4.65 7.15 -20.49
C SER A 34 6.05 6.52 -20.38
N ASP A 35 7.11 7.33 -20.54
CA ASP A 35 8.48 6.92 -20.18
C ASP A 35 8.63 7.00 -18.66
N VAL A 36 8.36 5.88 -17.98
CA VAL A 36 8.45 5.80 -16.51
C VAL A 36 9.79 5.21 -16.13
N ARG A 37 10.51 5.91 -15.25
CA ARG A 37 11.75 5.44 -14.62
C ARG A 37 11.56 5.43 -13.12
N VAL A 38 11.94 4.32 -12.48
CA VAL A 38 11.83 4.17 -11.02
C VAL A 38 13.13 4.63 -10.37
N MET A 39 13.06 5.36 -9.25
CA MET A 39 14.23 5.66 -8.42
C MET A 39 14.09 4.99 -7.06
N LEU A 40 15.14 4.28 -6.63
CA LEU A 40 15.24 3.55 -5.37
C LEU A 40 16.54 3.92 -4.63
N PRO A 41 16.58 3.83 -3.28
CA PRO A 41 17.83 3.81 -2.55
C PRO A 41 18.64 2.55 -2.86
N GLY A 42 19.96 2.68 -2.96
CA GLY A 42 20.88 1.55 -3.15
C GLY A 42 21.10 0.75 -1.87
N TYR A 43 20.04 0.10 -1.36
CA TYR A 43 20.19 -0.88 -0.29
C TYR A 43 21.03 -2.07 -0.76
N ARG A 44 21.60 -2.81 0.20
CA ARG A 44 22.39 -4.02 -0.09
C ARG A 44 21.65 -4.96 -1.06
N ASP A 45 20.42 -5.33 -0.71
CA ASP A 45 19.59 -6.23 -1.53
C ASP A 45 19.33 -5.70 -2.95
N VAL A 46 19.20 -4.37 -3.10
CA VAL A 46 18.99 -3.73 -4.42
C VAL A 46 20.25 -3.83 -5.26
N VAL A 47 21.41 -3.48 -4.68
CA VAL A 47 22.68 -3.46 -5.40
C VAL A 47 23.13 -4.87 -5.78
N GLU A 48 22.98 -5.85 -4.89
CA GLU A 48 23.39 -7.25 -5.14
C GLU A 48 22.55 -7.94 -6.21
N GLN A 49 21.27 -7.56 -6.37
CA GLN A 49 20.37 -8.15 -7.37
C GLN A 49 20.49 -7.52 -8.76
N LEU A 50 21.20 -6.40 -8.90
CA LEU A 50 21.45 -5.74 -10.17
C LEU A 50 22.71 -6.29 -10.82
N SER A 51 22.59 -6.79 -12.05
CA SER A 51 23.73 -7.34 -12.79
C SER A 51 24.73 -6.27 -13.26
N HIS A 52 24.24 -5.07 -13.56
CA HIS A 52 25.05 -3.95 -14.02
C HIS A 52 24.40 -2.62 -13.62
N VAL A 53 25.23 -1.68 -13.18
CA VAL A 53 24.81 -0.33 -12.78
C VAL A 53 25.74 0.70 -13.43
N ASP A 54 25.20 1.46 -14.38
CA ASP A 54 25.90 2.56 -15.06
C ASP A 54 25.88 3.82 -14.18
N ILE A 55 27.02 4.30 -13.70
CA ILE A 55 27.04 5.59 -13.00
C ILE A 55 26.76 6.72 -13.99
N VAL A 56 25.63 7.41 -13.83
CA VAL A 56 25.19 8.49 -14.75
C VAL A 56 25.50 9.88 -14.22
N GLY A 57 25.75 10.01 -12.92
CA GLY A 57 26.08 11.28 -12.30
C GLY A 57 26.30 11.16 -10.79
N GLN A 58 26.63 12.29 -10.19
CA GLN A 58 26.86 12.44 -8.76
C GLN A 58 26.08 13.65 -8.27
N CYS A 59 25.75 13.66 -6.98
CA CYS A 59 25.31 14.88 -6.34
C CYS A 59 26.12 15.16 -5.08
N ASP A 60 26.52 16.42 -4.94
CA ASP A 60 27.39 16.90 -3.89
C ASP A 60 26.76 16.73 -2.51
N ALA A 61 27.59 16.80 -1.46
CA ALA A 61 27.09 16.84 -0.09
C ALA A 61 26.19 18.07 0.12
N LEU A 62 25.17 17.92 0.96
CA LEU A 62 24.22 18.99 1.29
C LEU A 62 23.89 18.92 2.78
N ALA A 63 24.30 19.95 3.54
CA ALA A 63 24.25 19.94 5.00
C ALA A 63 24.93 18.69 5.59
N GLU A 64 24.25 17.91 6.44
CA GLU A 64 24.80 16.65 6.98
C GLU A 64 24.63 15.47 6.03
N MET A 65 23.95 15.66 4.88
CA MET A 65 23.73 14.59 3.92
C MET A 65 24.99 14.40 3.05
N PRO A 66 25.61 13.22 3.05
CA PRO A 66 26.84 12.94 2.31
C PRO A 66 26.64 13.05 0.79
N ALA A 67 27.74 13.23 0.06
CA ALA A 67 27.74 13.09 -1.39
C ALA A 67 27.36 11.66 -1.80
N CYS A 68 26.76 11.51 -2.97
CA CYS A 68 26.34 10.21 -3.47
C CYS A 68 26.42 10.13 -5.00
N SER A 69 26.46 8.89 -5.51
CA SER A 69 26.36 8.64 -6.95
C SER A 69 24.95 8.17 -7.32
N VAL A 70 24.52 8.44 -8.54
CA VAL A 70 23.30 7.86 -9.10
C VAL A 70 23.69 6.90 -10.20
N GLY A 71 23.32 5.65 -10.01
CA GLY A 71 23.46 4.58 -10.99
C GLY A 71 22.18 4.40 -11.79
N ARG A 72 22.29 3.96 -13.04
CA ARG A 72 21.18 3.54 -13.89
C ARG A 72 21.31 2.05 -14.20
N ALA A 73 20.21 1.33 -14.07
CA ALA A 73 20.10 -0.08 -14.38
C ALA A 73 18.72 -0.37 -14.99
N ALA A 74 18.42 -1.65 -15.16
CA ALA A 74 17.09 -2.09 -15.56
C ALA A 74 16.71 -3.38 -14.83
N THR A 75 15.41 -3.55 -14.59
CA THR A 75 14.85 -4.84 -14.14
C THR A 75 14.98 -5.90 -15.25
N LYS A 76 14.66 -7.17 -14.93
CA LYS A 76 14.69 -8.28 -15.89
C LYS A 76 13.79 -8.06 -17.11
N ASP A 77 12.66 -7.37 -16.93
CA ASP A 77 11.72 -6.97 -18.00
C ASP A 77 12.06 -5.59 -18.61
N GLY A 78 13.26 -5.07 -18.34
CA GLY A 78 13.81 -3.86 -18.95
C GLY A 78 13.18 -2.56 -18.45
N LEU A 79 12.52 -2.52 -17.28
CA LEU A 79 12.06 -1.26 -16.67
C LEU A 79 13.28 -0.47 -16.19
N PRO A 80 13.49 0.78 -16.67
CA PRO A 80 14.64 1.56 -16.23
C PRO A 80 14.53 1.92 -14.76
N VAL A 81 15.62 1.73 -14.03
CA VAL A 81 15.75 2.03 -12.61
C VAL A 81 16.96 2.91 -12.38
N TYR A 82 16.80 3.97 -11.59
CA TYR A 82 17.87 4.72 -10.98
C TYR A 82 18.07 4.25 -9.54
N VAL A 83 19.33 4.10 -9.15
CA VAL A 83 19.72 3.66 -7.82
C VAL A 83 20.57 4.74 -7.18
N LEU A 84 20.16 5.21 -6.02
CA LEU A 84 20.94 6.17 -5.24
C LEU A 84 22.01 5.44 -4.44
N LEU A 85 23.25 5.50 -4.91
CA LEU A 85 24.39 4.83 -4.31
C LEU A 85 25.02 5.74 -3.25
N CYS A 86 24.68 5.46 -2.00
CA CYS A 86 25.30 6.06 -0.82
C CYS A 86 25.47 4.98 0.27
N PRO A 87 26.54 4.16 0.21
CA PRO A 87 26.72 3.02 1.11
C PRO A 87 26.64 3.40 2.60
N GLN A 88 27.14 4.58 2.97
CA GLN A 88 27.08 5.11 4.34
C GLN A 88 25.64 5.19 4.91
N LEU A 89 24.66 5.40 4.03
CA LEU A 89 23.24 5.54 4.40
C LEU A 89 22.43 4.26 4.17
N TYR A 90 22.75 3.46 3.15
CA TYR A 90 21.84 2.41 2.67
C TYR A 90 22.43 0.98 2.72
N ASP A 91 23.75 0.81 2.78
CA ASP A 91 24.37 -0.53 2.91
C ASP A 91 24.42 -0.95 4.38
N ARG A 92 23.28 -1.42 4.89
CA ARG A 92 23.13 -1.85 6.28
C ARG A 92 22.38 -3.19 6.35
N PRO A 93 22.71 -4.06 7.33
CA PRO A 93 21.89 -5.23 7.64
C PRO A 93 20.56 -4.79 8.27
N GLY A 94 19.51 -5.61 8.18
CA GLY A 94 18.16 -5.26 8.63
C GLY A 94 17.26 -4.88 7.45
N ASN A 95 16.27 -4.04 7.71
CA ASN A 95 15.31 -3.62 6.69
C ASN A 95 15.55 -2.15 6.26
N PRO A 96 14.93 -1.69 5.16
CA PRO A 96 15.02 -0.31 4.68
C PRO A 96 14.85 0.79 5.72
N TYR A 97 14.11 0.56 6.81
CA TYR A 97 13.71 1.57 7.79
C TYR A 97 14.31 1.38 9.18
N GLY A 98 14.71 0.16 9.54
CA GLY A 98 15.23 -0.16 10.86
C GLY A 98 16.16 -1.36 10.90
N ASP A 99 16.76 -1.55 12.07
CA ASP A 99 17.65 -2.66 12.38
C ASP A 99 16.91 -4.01 12.48
N GLU A 100 17.65 -5.09 12.67
CA GLU A 100 17.09 -6.45 12.81
C GLU A 100 16.20 -6.63 14.05
N SER A 101 16.31 -5.72 15.04
CA SER A 101 15.46 -5.68 16.22
C SER A 101 14.15 -4.90 16.01
N GLY A 102 13.96 -4.33 14.81
CA GLY A 102 12.77 -3.56 14.45
C GLY A 102 12.79 -2.12 14.98
N ARG A 103 13.95 -1.59 15.38
CA ARG A 103 14.11 -0.19 15.76
C ARG A 103 14.48 0.63 14.54
N ASP A 104 13.81 1.76 14.35
CA ASP A 104 14.10 2.69 13.26
C ASP A 104 15.57 3.14 13.29
N TRP A 105 16.17 3.32 12.11
CA TRP A 105 17.50 3.90 12.01
C TRP A 105 17.47 5.34 12.55
N PRO A 106 18.42 5.72 13.43
CA PRO A 106 18.41 7.03 14.09
C PRO A 106 18.67 8.21 13.12
N ASP A 107 19.16 7.92 11.91
CA ASP A 107 19.46 8.87 10.84
C ASP A 107 18.45 8.77 9.68
N ASN A 108 17.24 8.23 9.91
CA ASN A 108 16.20 8.15 8.88
C ASN A 108 15.85 9.50 8.25
N ASP A 109 15.98 10.60 8.99
CA ASP A 109 15.86 11.96 8.46
C ASP A 109 16.91 12.26 7.38
N ILE A 110 18.18 11.98 7.64
CA ILE A 110 19.28 12.14 6.68
C ILE A 110 19.13 11.17 5.51
N ARG A 111 18.82 9.89 5.79
CA ARG A 111 18.68 8.84 4.77
C ARG A 111 17.64 9.20 3.74
N PHE A 112 16.46 9.63 4.17
CA PHE A 112 15.36 9.92 3.27
C PHE A 112 15.33 11.38 2.79
N GLY A 113 15.91 12.31 3.54
CA GLY A 113 16.23 13.66 3.07
C GLY A 113 17.19 13.60 1.86
N ARG A 114 18.25 12.80 1.96
CA ARG A 114 19.21 12.61 0.85
C ARG A 114 18.54 12.00 -0.37
N PHE A 115 17.69 11.00 -0.14
CA PHE A 115 16.94 10.34 -1.20
C PHE A 115 16.04 11.32 -1.97
N ALA A 116 15.23 12.09 -1.24
CA ALA A 116 14.35 13.10 -1.82
C ALA A 116 15.12 14.23 -2.53
N SER A 117 16.24 14.71 -1.94
CA SER A 117 17.07 15.75 -2.53
C SER A 117 17.70 15.29 -3.86
N ALA A 118 18.29 14.10 -3.87
CA ALA A 118 18.87 13.53 -5.09
C ALA A 118 17.82 13.26 -6.17
N ALA A 119 16.62 12.82 -5.77
CA ALA A 119 15.50 12.64 -6.69
C ALA A 119 15.05 13.95 -7.34
N ALA A 120 15.03 15.06 -6.58
CA ALA A 120 14.75 16.38 -7.11
C ALA A 120 15.84 16.82 -8.12
N GLU A 121 17.11 16.56 -7.84
CA GLU A 121 18.20 16.89 -8.79
C GLU A 121 18.18 16.05 -10.07
N LEU A 122 17.86 14.77 -9.95
CA LEU A 122 17.66 13.89 -11.08
C LEU A 122 16.45 14.33 -11.92
N ALA A 123 15.34 14.70 -11.29
CA ALA A 123 14.15 15.21 -11.98
C ALA A 123 14.46 16.48 -12.79
N LEU A 124 15.39 17.32 -12.31
CA LEU A 124 15.84 18.54 -13.00
C LEU A 124 16.90 18.30 -14.07
N GLY A 125 17.31 17.06 -14.33
CA GLY A 125 18.38 16.72 -15.28
C GLY A 125 19.77 17.22 -14.87
N LYS A 126 19.97 17.51 -13.57
CA LYS A 126 21.27 17.94 -13.04
C LYS A 126 22.24 16.78 -12.83
N VAL A 127 21.70 15.56 -12.69
CA VAL A 127 22.47 14.34 -12.43
C VAL A 127 22.69 13.53 -13.72
N ASP A 128 21.63 13.11 -14.40
CA ASP A 128 21.71 12.45 -15.71
C ASP A 128 21.48 13.48 -16.83
N LYS A 129 22.55 13.85 -17.54
CA LYS A 129 22.48 14.85 -18.63
C LYS A 129 21.56 14.44 -19.78
N ASN A 130 21.23 13.15 -19.89
CA ASN A 130 20.40 12.61 -20.96
C ASN A 130 18.93 12.47 -20.55
N TRP A 131 18.56 12.84 -19.32
CA TRP A 131 17.20 12.64 -18.83
C TRP A 131 16.78 13.68 -17.79
N ALA A 132 15.57 14.19 -17.94
CA ALA A 132 14.89 15.03 -16.96
C ALA A 132 13.41 14.64 -16.92
N ALA A 133 12.75 14.85 -15.79
CA ALA A 133 11.36 14.51 -15.60
C ALA A 133 10.43 15.61 -16.13
N ASP A 134 9.35 15.20 -16.81
CA ASP A 134 8.22 16.10 -17.07
C ASP A 134 7.26 16.12 -15.86
N LEU A 135 7.30 15.07 -15.02
CA LEU A 135 6.49 14.90 -13.82
C LEU A 135 7.23 14.04 -12.79
N VAL A 136 7.16 14.43 -11.52
CA VAL A 136 7.59 13.59 -10.39
C VAL A 136 6.38 12.89 -9.76
N HIS A 137 6.50 11.60 -9.47
CA HIS A 137 5.54 10.85 -8.67
C HIS A 137 6.25 10.24 -7.45
N ALA A 138 6.14 10.90 -6.30
CA ALA A 138 6.66 10.46 -5.02
C ALA A 138 5.65 9.57 -4.28
N ASN A 139 6.16 8.59 -3.54
CA ASN A 139 5.34 7.66 -2.75
C ASN A 139 5.77 7.70 -1.28
N ASP A 140 4.79 7.91 -0.40
CA ASP A 140 4.93 7.98 1.06
C ASP A 140 5.96 8.99 1.58
N TRP A 141 6.11 9.04 2.91
CA TRP A 141 6.88 10.04 3.63
C TRP A 141 8.36 10.07 3.26
N GLN A 142 8.93 8.93 2.85
CA GLN A 142 10.35 8.80 2.52
C GLN A 142 10.72 9.59 1.25
N ALA A 143 9.80 9.68 0.29
CA ALA A 143 9.97 10.45 -0.93
C ALA A 143 9.29 11.83 -0.87
N ALA A 144 8.51 12.10 0.18
CA ALA A 144 7.63 13.26 0.30
C ALA A 144 8.35 14.61 0.32
N LEU A 145 9.64 14.67 0.65
CA LEU A 145 10.41 15.91 0.52
C LEU A 145 10.80 16.24 -0.91
N THR A 146 10.62 15.35 -1.90
CA THR A 146 11.02 15.65 -3.28
C THR A 146 10.28 16.88 -3.85
N PRO A 147 8.93 16.98 -3.73
CA PRO A 147 8.21 18.22 -4.02
C PRO A 147 8.76 19.46 -3.31
N ALA A 148 9.14 19.32 -2.03
CA ALA A 148 9.67 20.43 -1.24
C ALA A 148 11.02 20.93 -1.78
N TYR A 149 11.96 20.02 -2.05
CA TYR A 149 13.25 20.38 -2.66
C TYR A 149 13.10 20.99 -4.06
N LEU A 150 12.12 20.55 -4.85
CA LEU A 150 11.81 21.19 -6.13
C LEU A 150 11.33 22.63 -5.91
N ALA A 151 10.39 22.84 -4.97
CA ALA A 151 9.86 24.16 -4.65
C ALA A 151 10.93 25.11 -4.11
N TRP A 152 11.80 24.66 -3.20
CA TRP A 152 12.89 25.46 -2.65
C TRP A 152 13.98 25.83 -3.67
N LYS A 153 14.04 25.11 -4.80
CA LYS A 153 14.92 25.41 -5.94
C LYS A 153 14.19 26.21 -7.04
N ASP A 154 13.01 26.75 -6.75
CA ASP A 154 12.12 27.46 -7.69
C ASP A 154 11.79 26.66 -8.97
N ALA A 155 11.85 25.33 -8.91
CA ALA A 155 11.56 24.48 -10.04
C ALA A 155 10.05 24.41 -10.33
N LYS A 156 9.72 24.31 -11.62
CA LYS A 156 8.33 24.20 -12.10
C LYS A 156 7.93 22.79 -12.53
N VAL A 157 8.76 21.78 -12.23
CA VAL A 157 8.42 20.37 -12.52
C VAL A 157 7.24 19.98 -11.63
N PRO A 158 6.07 19.65 -12.20
CA PRO A 158 4.91 19.25 -11.42
C PRO A 158 5.20 17.96 -10.65
N SER A 159 4.57 17.83 -9.49
CA SER A 159 4.76 16.66 -8.62
C SER A 159 3.45 16.11 -8.08
N ILE A 160 3.38 14.79 -8.00
CA ILE A 160 2.32 14.04 -7.36
C ILE A 160 2.91 13.30 -6.17
N LEU A 161 2.21 13.34 -5.04
CA LEU A 161 2.53 12.54 -3.87
C LEU A 161 1.40 11.55 -3.59
N THR A 162 1.69 10.24 -3.68
CA THR A 162 0.75 9.20 -3.22
C THR A 162 0.99 8.87 -1.75
N ILE A 163 -0.08 8.96 -0.96
CA ILE A 163 -0.17 8.50 0.43
C ILE A 163 -0.66 7.04 0.40
N HIS A 164 0.20 6.08 0.72
CA HIS A 164 -0.20 4.66 0.86
C HIS A 164 -0.59 4.34 2.29
N ASN A 165 0.01 5.03 3.28
CA ASN A 165 -0.39 4.93 4.68
C ASN A 165 -0.13 6.24 5.45
N LEU A 166 -1.20 6.97 5.76
CA LEU A 166 -1.12 8.27 6.44
C LEU A 166 -0.57 8.19 7.87
N ALA A 167 -0.59 7.02 8.50
CA ALA A 167 -0.09 6.84 9.85
C ALA A 167 1.45 7.00 9.95
N TYR A 168 2.18 6.83 8.84
CA TYR A 168 3.63 7.01 8.80
C TYR A 168 3.97 8.39 8.22
N GLN A 169 4.27 9.34 9.10
CA GLN A 169 4.40 10.76 8.73
C GLN A 169 5.85 11.25 8.60
N GLY A 170 6.84 10.40 8.95
CA GLY A 170 8.25 10.79 9.00
C GLY A 170 8.47 11.96 9.95
N LEU A 171 8.16 11.77 11.23
CA LEU A 171 8.31 12.78 12.28
C LEU A 171 9.71 12.74 12.85
N PHE A 172 10.38 13.88 12.84
CA PHE A 172 11.74 14.03 13.34
C PHE A 172 11.88 15.29 14.21
N PRO A 173 12.89 15.37 15.10
CA PRO A 173 13.13 16.59 15.88
C PRO A 173 13.34 17.82 14.99
N ALA A 174 13.01 19.01 15.49
CA ALA A 174 13.17 20.27 14.77
C ALA A 174 14.57 20.49 14.15
N ASP A 175 15.62 20.00 14.83
CA ASP A 175 17.00 20.12 14.35
C ASP A 175 17.25 19.44 12.99
N SER A 176 16.43 18.43 12.65
CA SER A 176 16.49 17.72 11.37
C SER A 176 16.37 18.66 10.17
N LEU A 177 15.71 19.81 10.33
CA LEU A 177 15.62 20.86 9.31
C LEU A 177 17.01 21.28 8.81
N ARG A 178 17.94 21.52 9.74
CA ARG A 178 19.33 21.89 9.43
C ARG A 178 20.09 20.72 8.84
N ARG A 179 19.91 19.51 9.41
CA ARG A 179 20.60 18.27 8.98
C ARG A 179 20.34 17.94 7.51
N ILE A 180 19.12 18.19 7.03
CA ILE A 180 18.70 17.93 5.64
C ILE A 180 18.82 19.15 4.72
N GLY A 181 19.34 20.27 5.20
CA GLY A 181 19.50 21.49 4.42
C GLY A 181 18.17 22.10 3.94
N ALA A 182 17.09 21.92 4.71
CA ALA A 182 15.83 22.60 4.46
C ALA A 182 15.92 24.07 4.88
N PRO A 183 15.31 25.03 4.16
CA PRO A 183 15.30 26.43 4.55
C PRO A 183 14.64 26.62 5.92
N GLU A 184 15.22 27.46 6.79
CA GLU A 184 14.63 27.82 8.09
C GLU A 184 13.20 28.36 7.95
N SER A 185 12.94 29.12 6.88
CA SER A 185 11.63 29.67 6.56
C SER A 185 10.57 28.61 6.23
N SER A 186 10.94 27.34 6.05
CA SER A 186 9.99 26.25 5.82
C SER A 186 9.44 25.63 7.11
N PHE A 187 9.98 26.01 8.28
CA PHE A 187 9.52 25.51 9.58
C PHE A 187 8.40 26.39 10.15
N HIS A 188 7.19 26.22 9.62
CA HIS A 188 5.97 26.88 10.10
C HIS A 188 4.72 26.03 9.78
N ILE A 189 3.56 26.46 10.29
CA ILE A 189 2.29 25.71 10.18
C ILE A 189 1.83 25.44 8.73
N ASP A 190 2.25 26.24 7.76
CA ASP A 190 1.96 26.01 6.34
C ASP A 190 3.17 25.42 5.59
N GLY A 191 4.18 24.96 6.32
CA GLY A 191 5.36 24.25 5.84
C GLY A 191 5.55 22.90 6.54
N LEU A 192 6.79 22.57 6.91
CA LEU A 192 7.20 21.27 7.44
C LEU A 192 6.86 21.02 8.92
N GLU A 193 6.63 22.07 9.70
CA GLU A 193 6.42 21.98 11.15
C GLU A 193 5.15 21.16 11.48
N PHE A 194 5.21 20.27 12.45
CA PHE A 194 4.04 19.50 12.89
C PHE A 194 4.18 19.17 14.38
N TYR A 195 3.51 19.95 15.23
CA TYR A 195 3.59 19.82 16.69
C TYR A 195 5.05 19.85 17.18
N ASP A 196 5.78 20.91 16.81
CA ASP A 196 7.20 21.15 17.11
C ASP A 196 8.19 20.13 16.50
N HIS A 197 7.70 19.22 15.66
CA HIS A 197 8.51 18.27 14.89
C HIS A 197 8.60 18.70 13.42
N VAL A 198 9.56 18.15 12.69
CA VAL A 198 9.58 18.18 11.23
C VAL A 198 8.82 16.96 10.73
N SER A 199 7.80 17.16 9.88
CA SER A 199 7.12 16.06 9.18
C SER A 199 7.46 16.07 7.70
N PHE A 200 8.11 14.99 7.24
CA PHE A 200 8.43 14.82 5.82
C PHE A 200 7.17 14.66 4.98
N LEU A 201 6.20 13.88 5.47
CA LEU A 201 4.94 13.69 4.77
C LEU A 201 4.20 15.03 4.64
N LYS A 202 4.06 15.79 5.74
CA LYS A 202 3.40 17.10 5.71
C LYS A 202 4.07 18.04 4.70
N GLY A 203 5.40 18.10 4.68
CA GLY A 203 6.14 18.86 3.67
C GLY A 203 5.71 18.49 2.25
N GLY A 204 5.65 17.20 1.94
CA GLY A 204 5.15 16.75 0.65
C GLY A 204 3.70 17.10 0.37
N LEU A 205 2.81 17.02 1.37
CA LEU A 205 1.40 17.40 1.24
C LEU A 205 1.22 18.89 0.91
N VAL A 206 2.09 19.75 1.47
CA VAL A 206 2.12 21.19 1.22
C VAL A 206 2.63 21.49 -0.19
N TYR A 207 3.79 20.94 -0.57
CA TYR A 207 4.50 21.37 -1.77
C TYR A 207 4.12 20.62 -3.05
N ALA A 208 3.48 19.44 -2.96
CA ALA A 208 3.07 18.70 -4.15
C ALA A 208 2.03 19.45 -4.99
N SER A 209 2.09 19.30 -6.30
CA SER A 209 1.07 19.87 -7.21
C SER A 209 -0.27 19.17 -7.06
N HIS A 210 -0.27 17.85 -6.83
CA HIS A 210 -1.47 17.06 -6.61
C HIS A 210 -1.20 15.92 -5.62
N LEU A 211 -2.20 15.54 -4.83
CA LEU A 211 -2.11 14.44 -3.88
C LEU A 211 -2.95 13.27 -4.36
N THR A 212 -2.44 12.07 -4.15
CA THR A 212 -3.17 10.83 -4.41
C THR A 212 -3.19 9.94 -3.18
N THR A 213 -4.20 9.09 -3.10
CA THR A 213 -4.18 7.93 -2.20
C THR A 213 -4.86 6.75 -2.87
N VAL A 214 -4.82 5.58 -2.24
CA VAL A 214 -5.05 4.29 -2.90
C VAL A 214 -6.50 3.80 -2.90
N SER A 215 -7.46 4.70 -2.60
CA SER A 215 -8.91 4.54 -2.85
C SER A 215 -9.65 5.88 -2.69
N ALA A 216 -10.81 6.06 -3.32
CA ALA A 216 -11.58 7.32 -3.23
C ALA A 216 -12.30 7.50 -1.89
N THR A 217 -12.62 6.39 -1.23
CA THR A 217 -13.23 6.34 0.09
C THR A 217 -12.19 6.73 1.12
N TYR A 218 -10.98 6.17 1.03
CA TYR A 218 -9.90 6.57 1.92
C TYR A 218 -9.50 8.03 1.71
N ALA A 219 -9.52 8.53 0.46
CA ALA A 219 -9.30 9.96 0.18
C ALA A 219 -10.28 10.88 0.94
N LYS A 220 -11.53 10.43 1.16
CA LYS A 220 -12.50 11.17 1.98
C LYS A 220 -12.25 10.96 3.46
N GLU A 221 -12.01 9.72 3.88
CA GLU A 221 -11.78 9.35 5.27
C GLU A 221 -10.60 10.10 5.89
N ILE A 222 -9.48 10.26 5.18
CA ILE A 222 -8.30 10.99 5.69
C ILE A 222 -8.51 12.50 5.84
N THR A 223 -9.66 13.03 5.41
CA THR A 223 -10.06 14.42 5.65
C THR A 223 -10.88 14.58 6.94
N THR A 224 -11.13 13.49 7.66
CA THR A 224 -11.83 13.50 8.96
C THR A 224 -10.83 13.34 10.11
N ARG A 225 -11.23 13.78 11.31
CA ARG A 225 -10.38 13.74 12.50
C ARG A 225 -9.98 12.31 12.89
N GLU A 226 -10.87 11.35 12.65
CA GLU A 226 -10.70 9.95 13.03
C GLU A 226 -9.56 9.27 12.27
N LEU A 227 -9.36 9.63 10.99
CA LEU A 227 -8.41 8.97 10.10
C LEU A 227 -7.37 9.91 9.47
N GLY A 228 -7.47 11.22 9.71
CA GLY A 228 -6.54 12.22 9.16
C GLY A 228 -5.23 12.38 9.92
N CYS A 229 -5.08 11.72 11.09
CA CYS A 229 -3.83 11.70 11.87
C CYS A 229 -3.26 13.11 12.16
N GLY A 230 -4.11 14.10 12.43
CA GLY A 230 -3.71 15.50 12.68
C GLY A 230 -3.46 16.32 11.41
N LEU A 231 -3.54 15.70 10.22
CA LEU A 231 -3.38 16.33 8.91
C LEU A 231 -4.74 16.56 8.21
N GLU A 232 -5.86 16.24 8.87
CA GLU A 232 -7.21 16.32 8.30
C GLU A 232 -7.52 17.72 7.75
N GLY A 233 -7.11 18.78 8.45
CA GLY A 233 -7.35 20.16 8.01
C GLY A 233 -6.61 20.49 6.71
N LEU A 234 -5.34 20.07 6.60
CA LEU A 234 -4.55 20.24 5.38
C LEU A 234 -5.14 19.42 4.23
N LEU A 235 -5.41 18.14 4.47
CA LEU A 235 -5.97 17.23 3.46
C LEU A 235 -7.35 17.67 3.00
N LYS A 236 -8.18 18.20 3.91
CA LYS A 236 -9.47 18.79 3.57
C LYS A 236 -9.32 19.99 2.63
N ARG A 237 -8.41 20.93 2.93
CA ARG A 237 -8.13 22.07 2.03
C ARG A 237 -7.70 21.60 0.64
N ARG A 238 -6.86 20.57 0.58
CA ARG A 238 -6.40 19.96 -0.69
C ARG A 238 -7.54 19.27 -1.42
N SER A 239 -8.42 18.57 -0.71
CA SER A 239 -9.61 17.93 -1.28
C SER A 239 -10.61 18.95 -1.83
N ASP A 240 -10.93 20.00 -1.05
CA ASP A 240 -11.89 21.05 -1.45
C ASP A 240 -11.38 21.86 -2.66
N ALA A 241 -10.06 21.84 -2.92
CA ALA A 241 -9.42 22.42 -4.10
C ALA A 241 -9.25 21.45 -5.29
N ASP A 242 -9.87 20.26 -5.25
CA ASP A 242 -9.71 19.20 -6.26
C ASP A 242 -8.25 18.73 -6.47
N GLN A 243 -7.42 18.84 -5.42
CA GLN A 243 -6.00 18.46 -5.38
C GLN A 243 -5.72 17.19 -4.56
N LEU A 244 -6.76 16.41 -4.23
CA LEU A 244 -6.66 15.09 -3.62
C LEU A 244 -7.51 14.09 -4.41
N THR A 245 -6.93 12.98 -4.85
CA THR A 245 -7.64 11.97 -5.65
C THR A 245 -7.35 10.57 -5.16
N GLY A 246 -8.40 9.78 -4.96
CA GLY A 246 -8.26 8.35 -4.69
C GLY A 246 -8.24 7.52 -5.96
N ILE A 247 -7.23 6.66 -6.11
CA ILE A 247 -7.10 5.73 -7.23
C ILE A 247 -6.82 4.35 -6.67
N LEU A 248 -7.73 3.40 -6.91
CA LEU A 248 -7.55 2.02 -6.45
C LEU A 248 -6.30 1.37 -7.03
N ASN A 249 -5.62 0.57 -6.20
CA ASN A 249 -4.57 -0.33 -6.66
C ASN A 249 -5.15 -1.45 -7.53
N GLY A 250 -4.28 -2.03 -8.36
CA GLY A 250 -4.55 -3.29 -9.03
C GLY A 250 -3.94 -4.49 -8.31
N ILE A 251 -4.19 -5.67 -8.87
CA ILE A 251 -3.50 -6.92 -8.53
C ILE A 251 -2.87 -7.52 -9.77
N ASP A 252 -1.83 -8.30 -9.54
CA ASP A 252 -1.10 -9.01 -10.58
C ASP A 252 -1.93 -10.15 -11.20
N GLU A 253 -1.78 -10.39 -12.49
CA GLU A 253 -2.52 -11.43 -13.23
C GLU A 253 -2.18 -12.85 -12.77
N SER A 254 -1.02 -13.06 -12.13
CA SER A 254 -0.65 -14.35 -11.50
C SER A 254 -1.64 -14.81 -10.43
N TRP A 255 -2.49 -13.92 -9.90
CA TRP A 255 -3.59 -14.28 -9.00
C TRP A 255 -4.78 -14.83 -9.78
N ASP A 256 -4.56 -15.96 -10.47
CA ASP A 256 -5.55 -16.68 -11.26
C ASP A 256 -5.64 -18.15 -10.82
N PRO A 257 -6.77 -18.61 -10.26
CA PRO A 257 -6.92 -20.01 -9.81
C PRO A 257 -6.82 -21.04 -10.95
N ARG A 258 -6.92 -20.62 -12.21
CA ARG A 258 -6.80 -21.50 -13.39
C ARG A 258 -5.35 -21.81 -13.76
N ALA A 259 -4.40 -21.00 -13.30
CA ALA A 259 -2.98 -21.10 -13.65
C ALA A 259 -2.04 -21.07 -12.42
N CYS A 260 -2.60 -21.10 -11.21
CA CYS A 260 -1.84 -21.01 -9.97
C CYS A 260 -1.23 -22.37 -9.60
N ALA A 261 0.08 -22.53 -9.83
CA ALA A 261 0.82 -23.76 -9.58
C ALA A 261 0.88 -24.17 -8.10
N GLN A 262 0.62 -23.25 -7.18
CA GLN A 262 0.66 -23.51 -5.74
C GLN A 262 -0.60 -24.21 -5.22
N LEU A 263 -1.65 -24.34 -6.04
CA LEU A 263 -2.91 -24.96 -5.68
C LEU A 263 -2.83 -26.49 -5.69
N ALA A 264 -3.67 -27.13 -4.87
CA ALA A 264 -3.82 -28.57 -4.92
C ALA A 264 -4.50 -29.03 -6.23
N GLN A 265 -5.44 -28.21 -6.71
CA GLN A 265 -6.11 -28.37 -7.99
C GLN A 265 -6.46 -26.99 -8.54
N THR A 266 -6.11 -26.70 -9.78
CA THR A 266 -6.55 -25.47 -10.45
C THR A 266 -8.06 -25.52 -10.71
N PHE A 267 -8.74 -24.38 -10.66
CA PHE A 267 -10.19 -24.32 -10.87
C PHE A 267 -10.61 -23.00 -11.52
N GLY A 268 -11.78 -23.02 -12.16
CA GLY A 268 -12.44 -21.85 -12.74
C GLY A 268 -13.71 -21.45 -12.00
N ALA A 269 -14.34 -20.36 -12.43
CA ALA A 269 -15.66 -19.98 -11.92
C ALA A 269 -16.69 -21.07 -12.24
N GLY A 270 -17.35 -21.61 -11.21
CA GLY A 270 -18.30 -22.71 -11.35
C GLY A 270 -17.70 -24.10 -11.14
N ASP A 271 -16.38 -24.25 -11.07
CA ASP A 271 -15.71 -25.51 -10.71
C ASP A 271 -15.52 -25.60 -9.19
N TRP A 272 -16.57 -26.05 -8.53
CA TRP A 272 -16.60 -26.15 -7.06
C TRP A 272 -15.98 -27.44 -6.54
N GLU A 273 -15.79 -28.44 -7.38
CA GLU A 273 -15.03 -29.64 -7.04
C GLU A 273 -13.55 -29.29 -6.88
N GLY A 274 -12.98 -28.54 -7.83
CA GLY A 274 -11.62 -28.01 -7.72
C GLY A 274 -11.45 -27.09 -6.50
N LYS A 275 -12.44 -26.23 -6.21
CA LYS A 275 -12.42 -25.42 -4.98
C LYS A 275 -12.48 -26.28 -3.70
N GLN A 276 -13.32 -27.32 -3.67
CA GLN A 276 -13.43 -28.24 -2.54
C GLN A 276 -12.14 -29.05 -2.32
N ALA A 277 -11.45 -29.46 -3.39
CA ALA A 277 -10.15 -30.12 -3.30
C ALA A 277 -9.12 -29.24 -2.58
N ASN A 278 -9.08 -27.94 -2.90
CA ASN A 278 -8.23 -26.97 -2.19
C ASN A 278 -8.66 -26.80 -0.72
N ALA A 279 -9.96 -26.77 -0.42
CA ALA A 279 -10.45 -26.70 0.97
C ALA A 279 -9.99 -27.91 1.80
N ASN A 280 -10.07 -29.12 1.22
CA ASN A 280 -9.59 -30.34 1.86
C ASN A 280 -8.08 -30.32 2.07
N TYR A 281 -7.33 -29.82 1.08
CA TYR A 281 -5.89 -29.63 1.21
C TYR A 281 -5.55 -28.67 2.36
N VAL A 282 -6.23 -27.53 2.45
CA VAL A 282 -6.03 -26.55 3.53
C VAL A 282 -6.32 -27.17 4.89
N ARG A 283 -7.43 -27.91 5.04
CA ARG A 283 -7.73 -28.63 6.31
C ARG A 283 -6.59 -29.56 6.69
N LYS A 284 -6.11 -30.38 5.75
CA LYS A 284 -4.99 -31.31 5.98
C LYS A 284 -3.69 -30.55 6.34
N GLN A 285 -3.37 -29.49 5.61
CA GLN A 285 -2.16 -28.68 5.83
C GLN A 285 -2.14 -28.07 7.24
N PHE A 286 -3.29 -27.62 7.74
CA PHE A 286 -3.42 -26.99 9.05
C PHE A 286 -3.80 -27.98 10.17
N GLY A 287 -3.88 -29.28 9.90
CA GLY A 287 -4.20 -30.30 10.90
C GLY A 287 -5.65 -30.23 11.43
N LEU A 288 -6.56 -29.61 10.68
CA LEU A 288 -7.95 -29.43 11.08
C LEU A 288 -8.75 -30.74 10.95
N ALA A 289 -9.76 -30.91 11.80
CA ALA A 289 -10.70 -32.02 11.69
C ALA A 289 -11.50 -31.98 10.38
N LEU A 290 -11.97 -33.15 9.95
CA LEU A 290 -12.91 -33.24 8.84
C LEU A 290 -14.21 -32.49 9.20
N SER A 291 -14.59 -31.53 8.36
CA SER A 291 -15.79 -30.72 8.55
C SER A 291 -16.51 -30.48 7.22
N ARG A 292 -17.84 -30.35 7.30
CA ARG A 292 -18.70 -29.89 6.19
C ARG A 292 -19.03 -28.40 6.27
N GLY A 293 -18.61 -27.73 7.35
CA GLY A 293 -18.82 -26.30 7.51
C GLY A 293 -17.77 -25.45 6.80
N PRO A 294 -17.95 -24.12 6.79
CA PRO A 294 -17.10 -23.22 6.04
C PRO A 294 -15.72 -23.02 6.67
N ILE A 295 -14.72 -22.75 5.84
CA ILE A 295 -13.39 -22.29 6.25
C ILE A 295 -13.33 -20.76 6.14
N PHE A 296 -12.97 -20.11 7.25
CA PHE A 296 -12.67 -18.69 7.34
C PHE A 296 -11.16 -18.48 7.37
N ALA A 297 -10.62 -17.71 6.42
CA ALA A 297 -9.19 -17.42 6.34
C ALA A 297 -8.87 -15.99 6.80
N LEU A 298 -7.80 -15.81 7.56
CA LEU A 298 -7.17 -14.52 7.82
C LEU A 298 -5.74 -14.55 7.26
N VAL A 299 -5.48 -13.69 6.28
CA VAL A 299 -4.16 -13.51 5.65
C VAL A 299 -3.78 -12.03 5.76
N ALA A 300 -3.03 -11.67 6.80
CA ALA A 300 -2.74 -10.28 7.12
C ALA A 300 -1.48 -10.13 7.98
N ARG A 301 -0.94 -8.90 8.06
CA ARG A 301 -0.04 -8.54 9.17
C ARG A 301 -0.79 -8.65 10.49
N LEU A 302 -0.15 -9.19 11.52
CA LEU A 302 -0.77 -9.44 12.82
C LEU A 302 -0.59 -8.24 13.74
N VAL A 303 -1.25 -7.14 13.38
CA VAL A 303 -1.21 -5.85 14.09
C VAL A 303 -2.62 -5.42 14.49
N HIS A 304 -2.74 -4.57 15.52
CA HIS A 304 -4.06 -4.12 16.00
C HIS A 304 -4.91 -3.45 14.89
N GLN A 305 -4.28 -2.78 13.93
CA GLN A 305 -4.96 -2.23 12.74
C GLN A 305 -5.84 -3.28 12.02
N LYS A 306 -5.38 -4.54 11.93
CA LYS A 306 -6.02 -5.59 11.13
C LYS A 306 -7.18 -6.30 11.84
N GLY A 307 -7.53 -5.85 13.06
CA GLY A 307 -8.71 -6.35 13.79
C GLY A 307 -8.60 -7.82 14.22
N VAL A 308 -7.39 -8.32 14.45
CA VAL A 308 -7.17 -9.72 14.84
C VAL A 308 -7.88 -10.06 16.16
N ASP A 309 -7.96 -9.09 17.07
CA ASP A 309 -8.73 -9.16 18.30
C ASP A 309 -10.23 -9.40 18.05
N LEU A 310 -10.80 -8.83 16.99
CA LEU A 310 -12.19 -9.08 16.59
C LEU A 310 -12.37 -10.53 16.11
N VAL A 311 -11.40 -11.07 15.36
CA VAL A 311 -11.39 -12.49 14.96
C VAL A 311 -11.35 -13.41 16.17
N LEU A 312 -10.44 -13.15 17.11
CA LEU A 312 -10.31 -13.90 18.35
C LEU A 312 -11.60 -13.86 19.18
N SER A 313 -12.24 -12.69 19.29
CA SER A 313 -13.50 -12.53 20.02
C SER A 313 -14.69 -13.28 19.39
N ALA A 314 -14.63 -13.56 18.08
CA ALA A 314 -15.66 -14.27 17.34
C ALA A 314 -15.37 -15.76 17.17
N ALA A 315 -14.16 -16.22 17.50
CA ALA A 315 -13.67 -17.55 17.16
C ALA A 315 -14.57 -18.67 17.69
N ASP A 316 -14.91 -18.64 18.98
CA ASP A 316 -15.76 -19.66 19.59
C ASP A 316 -17.15 -19.71 18.92
N LYS A 317 -17.75 -18.55 18.62
CA LYS A 317 -19.04 -18.47 17.91
C LYS A 317 -18.97 -19.00 16.48
N ILE A 318 -17.85 -18.79 15.78
CA ILE A 318 -17.64 -19.35 14.44
C ILE A 318 -17.57 -20.89 14.52
N ILE A 319 -16.83 -21.41 15.48
CA ILE A 319 -16.59 -22.85 15.61
C ILE A 319 -17.86 -23.56 16.08
N ASP A 320 -18.60 -22.99 17.04
CA ASP A 320 -19.85 -23.55 17.54
C ASP A 320 -20.95 -23.57 16.45
N ALA A 321 -20.85 -22.67 15.46
CA ALA A 321 -21.69 -22.68 14.25
C ALA A 321 -21.20 -23.66 13.16
N GLY A 322 -20.14 -24.43 13.44
CA GLY A 322 -19.57 -25.45 12.56
C GLY A 322 -18.46 -24.96 11.63
N GLY A 323 -18.01 -23.71 11.77
CA GLY A 323 -16.91 -23.14 10.98
C GLY A 323 -15.53 -23.56 11.46
N GLN A 324 -14.52 -23.34 10.62
CA GLN A 324 -13.11 -23.49 10.96
C GLN A 324 -12.34 -22.23 10.58
N ILE A 325 -11.26 -21.93 11.29
CA ILE A 325 -10.47 -20.72 11.10
C ILE A 325 -9.04 -21.11 10.73
N VAL A 326 -8.49 -20.50 9.68
CA VAL A 326 -7.07 -20.62 9.33
C VAL A 326 -6.43 -19.24 9.28
N VAL A 327 -5.25 -19.10 9.88
CA VAL A 327 -4.54 -17.82 9.99
C VAL A 327 -3.10 -17.96 9.51
N THR A 328 -2.66 -16.99 8.72
CA THR A 328 -1.25 -16.79 8.40
C THR A 328 -0.89 -15.30 8.45
N GLY A 329 0.31 -15.01 8.94
CA GLY A 329 0.80 -13.64 9.11
C GLY A 329 1.88 -13.53 10.16
N SER A 330 2.51 -12.36 10.24
CA SER A 330 3.42 -11.99 11.33
C SER A 330 3.18 -10.53 11.74
N GLY A 331 3.57 -10.17 12.96
CA GLY A 331 3.38 -8.83 13.49
C GLY A 331 3.73 -8.71 14.97
N GLU A 332 2.79 -8.18 15.75
CA GLU A 332 3.00 -7.88 17.16
C GLU A 332 3.05 -9.17 18.00
N PRO A 333 4.10 -9.40 18.83
CA PRO A 333 4.30 -10.66 19.54
C PRO A 333 3.12 -11.09 20.42
N HIS A 334 2.40 -10.14 21.01
CA HIS A 334 1.25 -10.45 21.86
C HIS A 334 0.03 -10.93 21.05
N ILE A 335 -0.15 -10.45 19.81
CA ILE A 335 -1.20 -10.91 18.90
C ILE A 335 -0.87 -12.30 18.38
N GLU A 336 0.39 -12.53 18.00
CA GLU A 336 0.87 -13.85 17.59
C GLU A 336 0.64 -14.89 18.69
N LYS A 337 1.04 -14.56 19.93
CA LYS A 337 0.82 -15.41 21.10
C LYS A 337 -0.67 -15.73 21.31
N ALA A 338 -1.54 -14.72 21.25
CA ALA A 338 -2.98 -14.93 21.44
C ALA A 338 -3.61 -15.85 20.37
N LEU A 339 -3.13 -15.77 19.12
CA LEU A 339 -3.53 -16.69 18.05
C LEU A 339 -3.04 -18.12 18.30
N VAL A 340 -1.79 -18.28 18.70
CA VAL A 340 -1.23 -19.60 19.06
C VAL A 340 -1.99 -20.21 20.23
N GLU A 341 -2.32 -19.44 21.26
CA GLU A 341 -3.14 -19.90 22.38
C GLU A 341 -4.55 -20.30 21.93
N ALA A 342 -5.17 -19.56 21.00
CA ALA A 342 -6.46 -19.95 20.42
C ALA A 342 -6.36 -21.28 19.65
N HIS A 343 -5.31 -21.48 18.85
CA HIS A 343 -5.02 -22.76 18.19
C HIS A 343 -4.88 -23.89 19.20
N LEU A 344 -4.10 -23.72 20.26
CA LEU A 344 -3.91 -24.76 21.29
C LEU A 344 -5.20 -25.13 22.03
N ARG A 345 -6.14 -24.19 22.20
CA ARG A 345 -7.45 -24.49 22.79
C ARG A 345 -8.37 -25.28 21.87
N ARG A 346 -8.29 -25.08 20.55
CA ARG A 346 -9.17 -25.69 19.54
C ARG A 346 -8.37 -26.16 18.31
N PRO A 347 -7.42 -27.09 18.47
CA PRO A 347 -6.47 -27.46 17.40
C PRO A 347 -7.16 -28.17 16.22
N ASP A 348 -8.36 -28.71 16.44
CA ASP A 348 -9.22 -29.36 15.45
C ASP A 348 -10.00 -28.36 14.57
N ALA A 349 -10.10 -27.09 14.99
CA ALA A 349 -10.93 -26.08 14.32
C ALA A 349 -10.23 -24.76 14.00
N ILE A 350 -9.15 -24.42 14.70
CA ILE A 350 -8.33 -23.23 14.45
C ILE A 350 -6.94 -23.71 14.04
N GLY A 351 -6.41 -23.23 12.91
CA GLY A 351 -5.04 -23.47 12.47
C GLY A 351 -4.29 -22.16 12.31
N VAL A 352 -3.07 -22.07 12.83
CA VAL A 352 -2.26 -20.84 12.83
C VAL A 352 -0.85 -21.15 12.35
N VAL A 353 -0.37 -20.37 11.39
CA VAL A 353 1.04 -20.36 10.97
C VAL A 353 1.58 -18.94 11.05
N ILE A 354 2.56 -18.73 11.93
CA ILE A 354 3.24 -17.43 12.06
C ILE A 354 4.28 -17.30 10.95
N GLY A 355 4.34 -16.12 10.34
CA GLY A 355 5.12 -15.82 9.16
C GLY A 355 4.25 -15.64 7.91
N PHE A 356 4.88 -15.28 6.80
CA PHE A 356 4.21 -15.09 5.52
C PHE A 356 4.87 -15.92 4.42
N ASN A 357 4.06 -16.70 3.71
CA ASN A 357 4.45 -17.40 2.49
C ASN A 357 3.38 -17.19 1.42
N ASP A 358 3.76 -16.63 0.27
CA ASP A 358 2.85 -16.32 -0.82
C ASP A 358 2.08 -17.57 -1.33
N GLY A 359 2.77 -18.71 -1.43
CA GLY A 359 2.14 -19.97 -1.82
C GLY A 359 1.10 -20.46 -0.81
N GLN A 360 1.35 -20.32 0.49
CA GLN A 360 0.37 -20.64 1.53
C GLN A 360 -0.83 -19.68 1.46
N ALA A 361 -0.60 -18.39 1.29
CA ALA A 361 -1.67 -17.39 1.14
C ALA A 361 -2.59 -17.72 -0.05
N ARG A 362 -2.02 -18.05 -1.22
CA ARG A 362 -2.76 -18.51 -2.41
C ARG A 362 -3.63 -19.74 -2.12
N ARG A 363 -3.06 -20.75 -1.44
CA ARG A 363 -3.82 -21.95 -1.04
C ARG A 363 -4.94 -21.62 -0.06
N MET A 364 -4.70 -20.74 0.90
CA MET A 364 -5.73 -20.31 1.86
C MET A 364 -6.88 -19.57 1.17
N PHE A 365 -6.61 -18.68 0.22
CA PHE A 365 -7.69 -18.04 -0.57
C PHE A 365 -8.43 -19.07 -1.45
N ALA A 366 -7.71 -20.02 -2.06
CA ALA A 366 -8.33 -21.07 -2.86
C ALA A 366 -9.26 -21.96 -2.03
N GLY A 367 -8.80 -22.41 -0.87
CA GLY A 367 -9.50 -23.37 -0.02
C GLY A 367 -10.50 -22.76 0.97
N SER A 368 -10.47 -21.45 1.21
CA SER A 368 -11.44 -20.80 2.09
C SER A 368 -12.74 -20.46 1.37
N ASP A 369 -13.83 -20.51 2.14
CA ASP A 369 -15.13 -20.03 1.72
C ASP A 369 -15.24 -18.51 1.93
N PHE A 370 -14.68 -18.04 3.05
CA PHE A 370 -14.71 -16.64 3.46
C PHE A 370 -13.33 -16.15 3.89
N THR A 371 -13.02 -14.89 3.60
CA THR A 371 -11.80 -14.22 4.07
C THR A 371 -12.16 -13.15 5.10
N LEU A 372 -11.61 -13.22 6.30
CA LEU A 372 -11.83 -12.26 7.37
C LEU A 372 -10.94 -11.04 7.17
N MET A 373 -11.56 -9.85 7.07
CA MET A 373 -10.84 -8.58 6.92
C MET A 373 -11.41 -7.50 7.85
N PRO A 374 -11.35 -7.69 9.18
CA PRO A 374 -11.95 -6.78 10.13
C PRO A 374 -11.08 -5.54 10.44
N SER A 375 -10.38 -5.03 9.43
CA SER A 375 -9.46 -3.90 9.57
C SER A 375 -10.16 -2.67 10.13
N ARG A 376 -9.53 -2.01 11.10
CA ARG A 376 -10.00 -0.73 11.65
C ARG A 376 -9.89 0.41 10.64
N PHE A 377 -8.84 0.37 9.82
CA PHE A 377 -8.69 1.20 8.63
C PHE A 377 -7.91 0.41 7.55
N GLU A 378 -8.23 0.64 6.29
CA GLU A 378 -7.62 -0.07 5.17
C GLU A 378 -7.53 0.83 3.93
N PRO A 379 -6.40 1.53 3.69
CA PRO A 379 -6.28 2.51 2.61
C PRO A 379 -6.74 1.98 1.24
N CYS A 380 -6.32 0.75 0.92
CA CYS A 380 -6.80 -0.01 -0.24
C CYS A 380 -7.17 -1.44 0.17
N GLY A 381 -6.19 -2.17 0.71
CA GLY A 381 -6.28 -3.62 0.89
C GLY A 381 -6.09 -4.34 -0.44
N LEU A 382 -5.24 -5.37 -0.48
CA LEU A 382 -5.08 -6.23 -1.67
C LEU A 382 -5.70 -7.61 -1.44
N SER A 383 -5.71 -8.09 -0.19
CA SER A 383 -6.19 -9.43 0.17
C SER A 383 -7.63 -9.69 -0.23
N GLN A 384 -8.53 -8.70 -0.20
CA GLN A 384 -9.92 -8.85 -0.65
C GLN A 384 -10.04 -9.01 -2.15
N MET A 385 -9.13 -8.40 -2.92
CA MET A 385 -9.10 -8.56 -4.38
C MET A 385 -8.59 -9.96 -4.73
N TYR A 386 -7.52 -10.42 -4.05
CA TYR A 386 -7.02 -11.80 -4.17
C TYR A 386 -8.08 -12.82 -3.76
N ALA A 387 -8.71 -12.65 -2.60
CA ALA A 387 -9.75 -13.55 -2.10
C ALA A 387 -10.91 -13.68 -3.10
N GLN A 388 -11.40 -12.56 -3.64
CA GLN A 388 -12.47 -12.57 -4.65
C GLN A 388 -12.07 -13.32 -5.92
N ARG A 389 -10.83 -13.18 -6.41
CA ARG A 389 -10.33 -13.95 -7.58
C ARG A 389 -10.34 -15.46 -7.36
N PHE A 390 -10.15 -15.90 -6.12
CA PHE A 390 -10.16 -17.31 -5.74
C PHE A 390 -11.54 -17.77 -5.22
N GLY A 391 -12.57 -16.92 -5.33
CA GLY A 391 -13.93 -17.25 -4.87
C GLY A 391 -14.05 -17.41 -3.36
N SER A 392 -13.12 -16.85 -2.58
CA SER A 392 -13.25 -16.67 -1.13
C SER A 392 -13.88 -15.31 -0.87
N LEU A 393 -15.08 -15.33 -0.29
CA LEU A 393 -15.89 -14.12 -0.15
C LEU A 393 -15.41 -13.30 1.07
N PRO A 394 -14.91 -12.06 0.88
CA PRO A 394 -14.41 -11.26 1.98
C PRO A 394 -15.53 -10.82 2.93
N ILE A 395 -15.24 -10.84 4.23
CA ILE A 395 -16.04 -10.25 5.32
C ILE A 395 -15.23 -9.05 5.83
N GLY A 396 -15.53 -7.87 5.30
CA GLY A 396 -14.74 -6.66 5.48
C GLY A 396 -15.45 -5.59 6.31
N HIS A 397 -14.67 -4.80 7.05
CA HIS A 397 -15.17 -3.54 7.57
C HIS A 397 -15.39 -2.55 6.41
N GLN A 398 -16.48 -1.78 6.45
CA GLN A 398 -16.78 -0.75 5.45
C GLN A 398 -15.88 0.47 5.61
N THR A 399 -14.59 0.31 5.31
CA THR A 399 -13.56 1.36 5.38
C THR A 399 -12.65 1.32 4.16
N GLY A 400 -12.16 2.49 3.76
CA GLY A 400 -11.19 2.69 2.68
C GLY A 400 -11.46 1.83 1.45
N GLY A 401 -10.44 1.13 0.95
CA GLY A 401 -10.58 0.34 -0.27
C GLY A 401 -11.46 -0.90 -0.13
N LEU A 402 -11.73 -1.39 1.08
CA LEU A 402 -12.66 -2.52 1.27
C LEU A 402 -14.08 -2.12 0.87
N ALA A 403 -14.50 -0.90 1.21
CA ALA A 403 -15.82 -0.38 0.85
C ALA A 403 -16.02 -0.23 -0.67
N GLU A 404 -14.95 -0.03 -1.44
CA GLU A 404 -15.02 0.11 -2.92
C GLU A 404 -14.91 -1.23 -3.66
N THR A 405 -14.18 -2.15 -3.05
CA THR A 405 -13.78 -3.41 -3.69
C THR A 405 -14.64 -4.59 -3.28
N ILE A 406 -15.55 -4.42 -2.32
CA ILE A 406 -16.52 -5.43 -1.90
C ILE A 406 -17.91 -4.86 -2.12
N LYS A 407 -18.73 -5.55 -2.92
CA LYS A 407 -20.16 -5.22 -3.02
C LYS A 407 -20.91 -6.07 -2.02
N ASP A 408 -21.46 -5.43 -0.98
CA ASP A 408 -22.14 -6.12 0.10
C ASP A 408 -23.29 -7.00 -0.40
N GLY A 409 -23.30 -8.27 0.02
CA GLY A 409 -24.29 -9.27 -0.39
C GLY A 409 -24.14 -9.82 -1.81
N GLU A 410 -23.27 -9.24 -2.65
CA GLU A 410 -23.01 -9.66 -4.03
C GLU A 410 -21.64 -10.32 -4.18
N THR A 411 -20.57 -9.71 -3.67
CA THR A 411 -19.20 -10.23 -3.79
C THR A 411 -18.50 -10.45 -2.45
N GLY A 412 -19.21 -10.20 -1.34
CA GLY A 412 -18.73 -10.37 0.03
C GLY A 412 -19.73 -9.80 1.03
N PHE A 413 -19.28 -9.57 2.25
CA PHE A 413 -20.10 -9.01 3.34
C PHE A 413 -19.36 -7.84 3.96
N LEU A 414 -20.02 -6.68 3.99
CA LEU A 414 -19.55 -5.50 4.70
C LEU A 414 -20.26 -5.38 6.04
N PHE A 415 -19.51 -4.92 7.04
CA PHE A 415 -20.04 -4.51 8.33
C PHE A 415 -19.57 -3.09 8.66
N SER A 416 -20.36 -2.35 9.44
CA SER A 416 -20.25 -0.87 9.49
C SER A 416 -19.38 -0.33 10.61
N LYS A 417 -19.15 -1.10 11.68
CA LYS A 417 -18.33 -0.65 12.83
C LYS A 417 -17.25 -1.67 13.13
N PRO A 418 -16.02 -1.27 13.50
CA PRO A 418 -14.98 -2.20 13.93
C PRO A 418 -15.23 -2.67 15.37
N SER A 419 -16.36 -3.34 15.60
CA SER A 419 -16.80 -3.87 16.89
C SER A 419 -17.14 -5.37 16.81
N PRO A 420 -17.02 -6.11 17.92
CA PRO A 420 -17.33 -7.55 17.94
C PRO A 420 -18.75 -7.86 17.44
N GLU A 421 -19.74 -7.04 17.81
CA GLU A 421 -21.13 -7.22 17.41
C GLU A 421 -21.33 -7.06 15.90
N SER A 422 -20.81 -5.97 15.32
CA SER A 422 -20.94 -5.68 13.88
C SER A 422 -20.21 -6.74 13.04
N PHE A 423 -19.00 -7.11 13.46
CA PHE A 423 -18.22 -8.17 12.83
C PHE A 423 -18.96 -9.53 12.85
N LEU A 424 -19.51 -9.92 14.01
CA LEU A 424 -20.31 -11.14 14.14
C LEU A 424 -21.57 -11.10 13.26
N GLY A 425 -22.17 -9.93 13.04
CA GLY A 425 -23.26 -9.73 12.08
C GLY A 425 -22.84 -10.14 10.66
N GLY A 426 -21.66 -9.71 10.20
CA GLY A 426 -21.08 -10.13 8.92
C GLY A 426 -20.84 -11.63 8.84
N VAL A 427 -20.29 -12.23 9.90
CA VAL A 427 -20.06 -13.68 10.02
C VAL A 427 -21.37 -14.47 9.94
N ARG A 428 -22.44 -14.04 10.62
CA ARG A 428 -23.76 -14.70 10.56
C ARG A 428 -24.33 -14.71 9.15
N ARG A 429 -24.26 -13.58 8.45
CA ARG A 429 -24.68 -13.48 7.03
C ARG A 429 -23.88 -14.41 6.12
N ALA A 430 -22.59 -14.58 6.39
CA ALA A 430 -21.75 -15.55 5.67
C ALA A 430 -22.22 -17.00 5.89
N PHE A 431 -22.55 -17.39 7.12
CA PHE A 431 -23.15 -18.71 7.39
C PHE A 431 -24.50 -18.91 6.71
N GLU A 432 -25.37 -17.89 6.67
CA GLU A 432 -26.64 -17.94 5.94
C GLU A 432 -26.42 -18.18 4.45
N ALA A 433 -25.48 -17.44 3.84
CA ALA A 433 -25.11 -17.64 2.45
C ALA A 433 -24.53 -19.04 2.21
N PHE A 434 -23.67 -19.52 3.11
CA PHE A 434 -23.09 -20.86 3.01
C PHE A 434 -24.13 -21.98 3.00
N ARG A 435 -25.21 -21.83 3.78
CA ARG A 435 -26.35 -22.78 3.78
C ARG A 435 -27.18 -22.72 2.49
N ALA A 436 -27.19 -21.57 1.81
CA ALA A 436 -27.92 -21.35 0.56
C ALA A 436 -26.99 -21.50 -0.66
N LYS A 437 -26.75 -22.75 -1.09
CA LYS A 437 -25.75 -23.09 -2.13
C LYS A 437 -25.85 -22.23 -3.40
N ASP A 438 -27.05 -22.06 -3.97
CA ASP A 438 -27.23 -21.27 -5.20
C ASP A 438 -26.84 -19.81 -5.02
N ARG A 439 -27.14 -19.24 -3.84
CA ARG A 439 -26.73 -17.89 -3.46
C ARG A 439 -25.21 -17.80 -3.32
N LEU A 440 -24.60 -18.74 -2.60
CA LEU A 440 -23.14 -18.79 -2.44
C LEU A 440 -22.41 -18.87 -3.78
N ASP A 441 -22.87 -19.76 -4.65
CA ASP A 441 -22.28 -19.96 -5.97
C ASP A 441 -22.40 -18.73 -6.87
N THR A 442 -23.55 -18.05 -6.81
CA THR A 442 -23.75 -16.78 -7.51
C THR A 442 -22.79 -15.72 -6.99
N MET A 443 -22.67 -15.57 -5.67
CA MET A 443 -21.75 -14.60 -5.06
C MET A 443 -20.29 -14.88 -5.44
N ARG A 444 -19.88 -16.16 -5.46
CA ARG A 444 -18.53 -16.57 -5.88
C ARG A 444 -18.25 -16.24 -7.33
N ARG A 445 -19.17 -16.55 -8.25
CA ARG A 445 -19.00 -16.21 -9.67
C ARG A 445 -18.89 -14.70 -9.87
N ASN A 446 -19.72 -13.92 -9.19
CA ASN A 446 -19.66 -12.45 -9.24
C ASN A 446 -18.33 -11.91 -8.71
N ALA A 447 -17.86 -12.43 -7.57
CA ALA A 447 -16.56 -12.08 -7.00
C ALA A 447 -15.40 -12.39 -7.97
N MET A 448 -15.37 -13.60 -8.53
CA MET A 448 -14.30 -14.05 -9.44
C MET A 448 -14.29 -13.29 -10.77
N ALA A 449 -15.46 -12.81 -11.23
CA ALA A 449 -15.61 -12.05 -12.46
C ALA A 449 -15.13 -10.59 -12.34
N ARG A 450 -14.92 -10.06 -11.12
CA ARG A 450 -14.42 -8.69 -10.95
C ARG A 450 -13.01 -8.56 -11.51
N SER A 451 -12.79 -7.48 -12.25
CA SER A 451 -11.46 -7.08 -12.73
C SER A 451 -10.86 -6.05 -11.79
N PHE A 452 -9.63 -6.32 -11.35
CA PHE A 452 -8.82 -5.45 -10.50
C PHE A 452 -7.45 -5.25 -11.14
N SER A 453 -7.38 -5.11 -12.47
CA SER A 453 -6.09 -5.07 -13.17
C SER A 453 -5.35 -3.74 -12.95
N TRP A 454 -4.02 -3.81 -12.96
CA TRP A 454 -3.17 -2.63 -12.93
C TRP A 454 -3.36 -1.71 -14.13
N ASP A 455 -3.84 -2.22 -15.27
CA ASP A 455 -4.13 -1.41 -16.46
C ASP A 455 -5.26 -0.38 -16.21
N LEU A 456 -6.27 -0.74 -15.41
CA LEU A 456 -7.35 0.19 -15.04
C LEU A 456 -6.79 1.31 -14.15
N SER A 457 -6.00 0.96 -13.14
CA SER A 457 -5.34 1.91 -12.24
C SER A 457 -4.38 2.83 -13.02
N ALA A 458 -3.54 2.27 -13.89
CA ALA A 458 -2.60 3.03 -14.71
C ALA A 458 -3.30 3.99 -15.69
N ALA A 459 -4.49 3.64 -16.20
CA ALA A 459 -5.27 4.56 -17.03
C ALA A 459 -5.73 5.80 -16.23
N CYS A 460 -6.20 5.60 -14.99
CA CYS A 460 -6.57 6.68 -14.07
C CYS A 460 -5.36 7.56 -13.72
N TYR A 461 -4.22 6.96 -13.34
CA TYR A 461 -2.98 7.69 -13.06
C TYR A 461 -2.49 8.47 -14.27
N ASN A 462 -2.51 7.88 -15.47
CA ASN A 462 -2.08 8.58 -16.68
C ASN A 462 -2.99 9.75 -17.05
N ALA A 463 -4.31 9.65 -16.80
CA ALA A 463 -5.23 10.77 -16.96
C ALA A 463 -4.91 11.90 -15.96
N LEU A 464 -4.63 11.55 -14.70
CA LEU A 464 -4.19 12.51 -13.70
C LEU A 464 -2.87 13.17 -14.07
N TYR A 465 -1.87 12.40 -14.51
CA TYR A 465 -0.57 12.93 -14.92
C TYR A 465 -0.71 13.99 -16.02
N LYS A 466 -1.54 13.72 -17.03
CA LYS A 466 -1.85 14.70 -18.08
C LYS A 466 -2.51 15.96 -17.53
N LYS A 467 -3.46 15.81 -16.58
CA LYS A 467 -4.11 16.95 -15.89
C LYS A 467 -3.08 17.80 -15.13
N THR A 468 -2.15 17.16 -14.43
CA THR A 468 -1.14 17.85 -13.59
C THR A 468 -0.06 18.55 -14.42
N VAL A 469 0.33 17.98 -15.58
CA VAL A 469 1.31 18.61 -16.48
C VAL A 469 0.70 19.71 -17.35
N ALA A 470 -0.61 19.67 -17.62
CA ALA A 470 -1.26 20.71 -18.40
C ALA A 470 -1.16 22.08 -17.69
N PRO A 471 -0.83 23.17 -18.42
CA PRO A 471 -0.83 24.50 -17.83
C PRO A 471 -2.22 24.81 -17.29
N SER A 472 -2.31 25.20 -16.02
CA SER A 472 -3.58 25.64 -15.43
C SER A 472 -4.10 26.81 -16.27
N ILE A 473 -5.19 26.60 -17.01
CA ILE A 473 -5.95 27.70 -17.58
C ILE A 473 -6.54 28.42 -16.37
N VAL A 474 -5.87 29.49 -15.94
CA VAL A 474 -6.44 30.43 -14.98
C VAL A 474 -7.59 31.11 -15.73
N THR A 475 -8.80 30.59 -15.57
CA THR A 475 -10.01 31.36 -15.82
C THR A 475 -9.99 32.47 -14.78
N LEU A 476 -9.49 33.65 -15.18
CA LEU A 476 -9.64 34.89 -14.43
C LEU A 476 -11.15 35.07 -14.16
N ARG A 477 -11.59 34.75 -12.94
CA ARG A 477 -12.88 35.23 -12.47
C ARG A 477 -12.77 36.76 -12.41
N PRO A 478 -13.71 37.52 -13.02
CA PRO A 478 -13.69 38.97 -12.91
C PRO A 478 -13.74 39.36 -11.43
N ALA A 479 -12.88 40.27 -11.02
CA ALA A 479 -12.89 40.82 -9.67
C ALA A 479 -14.28 41.41 -9.38
N THR A 480 -14.91 40.98 -8.29
CA THR A 480 -16.10 41.62 -7.75
C THR A 480 -15.72 43.06 -7.34
N PRO A 481 -16.42 44.09 -7.84
CA PRO A 481 -16.14 45.46 -7.45
C PRO A 481 -16.46 45.66 -5.95
N PRO A 482 -15.74 46.55 -5.25
CA PRO A 482 -15.98 46.80 -3.84
C PRO A 482 -17.37 47.42 -3.64
N LEU A 483 -18.05 46.98 -2.58
CA LEU A 483 -19.33 47.56 -2.16
C LEU A 483 -19.12 49.02 -1.73
N PRO A 484 -20.02 49.95 -2.15
CA PRO A 484 -19.95 51.34 -1.72
C PRO A 484 -20.26 51.48 -0.23
N ALA A 485 -19.59 52.46 0.39
CA ALA A 485 -19.59 52.78 1.82
C ALA A 485 -20.95 53.23 2.37
#